data_AF-A0AAD6YZA4-F1
#
_entry.id   AF-A0AAD6YZA4-F1
#
_cell.length_a   1.000
_cell.length_b   1.000
_cell.length_c   1.000
_cell.angle_alpha   90.00
_cell.angle_beta   90.00
_cell.angle_gamma   90.00
#
_symmetry.space_group_name_H-M   'P 1'
#
loop_
_entity.id
_entity.type
_entity.pdbx_description
1 polymer ?
#
loop_
_entity_poly.entity_id
_entity_poly.type
_entity_poly.pdbx_seq_one_letter_code
_entity_poly.pdbx_strand_id
1 'polypeptide(L)'
;MSRIDARVQESLRARIEEISSEIDLQKELLRKLERDRSVAQRQLNSVVDPVARLPLEISSEIFLQYLDLFSTAEERGARQLLLNICNTWTTIALSSPALWSTIEIQFPGQPRGLPIVLPMWFERAANRPVSLFLYGDLSILDHPVSTIIWEPPVTPTN
;
A
#
# COMPACT_ATOMS: atom_id res chain seq x y z
N MET A 1 45.95 -29.00 29.93
CA MET A 1 45.35 -28.07 28.97
C MET A 1 43.87 -28.39 28.66
N SER A 2 43.06 -28.85 29.64
CA SER A 2 41.69 -29.37 29.36
C SER A 2 40.61 -28.90 30.35
N ARG A 3 40.98 -28.44 31.56
CA ARG A 3 40.03 -27.92 32.56
C ARG A 3 39.86 -26.40 32.54
N ILE A 4 40.89 -25.67 32.11
CA ILE A 4 40.85 -24.21 32.04
C ILE A 4 39.93 -23.79 30.88
N ASP A 5 40.05 -24.44 29.72
CA ASP A 5 39.19 -24.18 28.56
C ASP A 5 37.72 -24.53 28.83
N ALA A 6 37.45 -25.59 29.61
CA ALA A 6 36.09 -25.94 30.02
C ALA A 6 35.45 -24.87 30.93
N ARG A 7 36.21 -24.35 31.92
CA ARG A 7 35.72 -23.28 32.80
C ARG A 7 35.50 -21.97 32.04
N VAL A 8 36.39 -21.63 31.12
CA VAL A 8 36.25 -20.44 30.27
C VAL A 8 35.03 -20.59 29.35
N GLN A 9 34.86 -21.75 28.72
CA GLN A 9 33.70 -22.03 27.86
C GLN A 9 32.38 -21.91 28.63
N GLU A 10 32.33 -22.45 29.85
CA GLU A 10 31.13 -22.37 30.69
C GLU A 10 30.82 -20.94 31.14
N SER A 11 31.85 -20.16 31.52
CA SER A 11 31.70 -18.74 31.83
C SER A 11 31.18 -17.93 30.64
N LEU A 12 31.67 -18.21 29.42
CA LEU A 12 31.21 -17.52 28.22
C LEU A 12 29.77 -17.88 27.87
N ARG A 13 29.37 -19.15 28.03
CA ARG A 13 27.98 -19.59 27.82
C ARG A 13 27.02 -18.88 28.79
N ALA A 14 27.36 -18.85 30.07
CA ALA A 14 26.57 -18.14 31.07
C ALA A 14 26.41 -16.65 30.72
N ARG A 15 27.50 -16.01 30.25
CA ARG A 15 27.45 -14.60 29.85
C ARG A 15 26.59 -14.36 28.60
N ILE A 16 26.61 -15.28 27.64
CA ILE A 16 25.76 -15.21 26.45
C ILE A 16 24.28 -15.36 26.84
N GLU A 17 23.97 -16.28 27.75
CA GLU A 17 22.60 -16.51 28.23
C GLU A 17 22.06 -15.29 28.99
N GLU A 18 22.88 -14.69 29.85
CA GLU A 18 22.56 -13.45 30.56
C GLU A 18 22.28 -12.30 29.59
N ILE A 19 23.17 -12.06 28.63
CA ILE A 19 22.99 -10.98 27.63
C ILE A 19 21.76 -11.25 26.75
N SER A 20 21.52 -12.51 26.36
CA SER A 20 20.34 -12.86 25.55
C SER A 20 19.04 -12.60 26.31
N SER A 21 19.01 -12.91 27.61
CA SER A 21 17.86 -12.64 28.47
C SER A 21 17.60 -11.14 28.60
N GLU A 22 18.65 -10.32 28.75
CA GLU A 22 18.53 -8.87 28.79
C GLU A 22 18.06 -8.29 27.44
N ILE A 23 18.57 -8.82 26.31
CA ILE A 23 18.09 -8.44 24.97
C ILE A 23 16.59 -8.71 24.84
N ASP A 24 16.12 -9.86 25.31
CA ASP A 24 14.72 -10.23 25.20
C ASP A 24 13.82 -9.36 26.09
N LEU A 25 14.29 -9.02 27.29
CA LEU A 25 13.62 -8.06 28.18
C LEU A 25 13.50 -6.68 27.53
N GLN A 26 14.60 -6.16 26.99
CA GLN A 26 14.63 -4.85 26.33
C GLN A 26 13.76 -4.83 25.08
N LYS A 27 13.75 -5.91 24.29
CA LYS A 27 12.86 -6.05 23.14
C LYS A 27 11.39 -5.99 23.56
N GLU A 28 11.01 -6.64 24.66
CA GLU A 28 9.63 -6.58 25.12
C GLU A 28 9.23 -5.18 25.60
N LEU A 29 10.14 -4.49 26.30
CA LEU A 29 9.93 -3.09 26.65
C LEU A 29 9.79 -2.20 25.41
N LEU A 30 10.63 -2.40 24.40
CA LEU A 30 10.56 -1.66 23.13
C LEU A 30 9.20 -1.88 22.46
N ARG A 31 8.75 -3.14 22.32
CA ARG A 31 7.43 -3.47 21.76
C ARG A 31 6.30 -2.81 22.54
N LYS A 32 6.41 -2.71 23.87
CA LYS A 32 5.41 -2.02 24.70
C LYS A 32 5.40 -0.53 24.37
N LEU A 33 6.55 0.14 24.39
CA LEU A 33 6.64 1.58 24.10
C LEU A 33 6.20 1.91 22.68
N GLU A 34 6.49 1.05 21.70
CA GLU A 34 6.01 1.22 20.33
C GLU A 34 4.49 1.13 20.23
N ARG A 35 3.87 0.21 20.98
CA ARG A 35 2.40 0.12 21.09
C ARG A 35 1.82 1.38 21.71
N ASP A 36 2.39 1.85 22.82
CA ASP A 36 1.92 3.05 23.51
C ASP A 36 2.07 4.30 22.62
N ARG A 37 3.20 4.45 21.93
CA ARG A 37 3.43 5.50 20.92
C ARG A 37 2.39 5.44 19.80
N SER A 38 2.11 4.25 19.27
CA SER A 38 1.12 4.07 18.20
C SER A 38 -0.30 4.46 18.65
N VAL A 39 -0.67 4.15 19.90
CA VAL A 39 -1.94 4.61 20.48
C VAL A 39 -1.99 6.12 20.60
N ALA A 40 -0.97 6.74 21.20
CA ALA A 40 -0.91 8.19 21.36
C ALA A 40 -0.91 8.92 20.01
N GLN A 41 -0.18 8.39 19.02
CA GLN A 41 -0.16 8.95 17.67
C GLN A 41 -1.54 8.88 17.00
N ARG A 42 -2.28 7.78 17.17
CA ARG A 42 -3.66 7.67 16.65
C ARG A 42 -4.60 8.67 17.31
N GLN A 43 -4.49 8.87 18.62
CA GLN A 43 -5.26 9.87 19.34
C GLN A 43 -4.94 11.28 18.85
N LEU A 44 -3.66 11.60 18.68
CA LEU A 44 -3.25 12.90 18.14
C LEU A 44 -3.80 13.11 16.73
N ASN A 45 -3.68 12.11 15.86
CA ASN A 45 -4.20 12.18 14.50
C ASN A 45 -5.72 12.39 14.49
N SER A 46 -6.49 11.76 15.39
CA SER A 46 -7.94 12.00 15.46
C SER A 46 -8.33 13.43 15.86
N VAL A 47 -7.43 14.16 16.53
CA VAL A 47 -7.67 15.55 16.96
C VAL A 47 -7.17 16.55 15.93
N VAL A 48 -6.00 16.29 15.35
CA VAL A 48 -5.27 17.24 14.51
C VAL A 48 -5.55 17.03 13.02
N ASP A 49 -5.80 15.81 12.55
CA ASP A 49 -6.07 15.53 11.15
C ASP A 49 -7.54 15.88 10.82
N PRO A 50 -7.80 16.90 10.00
CA PRO A 50 -9.17 17.26 9.62
C PRO A 50 -9.89 16.09 8.94
N VAL A 51 -9.17 15.28 8.15
CA VAL A 51 -9.75 14.16 7.38
C VAL A 51 -10.19 13.02 8.31
N ALA A 52 -9.53 12.83 9.45
CA ALA A 52 -9.94 11.85 10.45
C ALA A 52 -11.26 12.22 11.17
N ARG A 53 -11.69 13.48 11.06
CA ARG A 53 -12.92 13.99 11.67
C ARG A 53 -14.10 14.08 10.70
N LEU A 54 -13.84 13.96 9.41
CA LEU A 54 -14.86 14.01 8.39
C LEU A 54 -15.54 12.64 8.25
N PRO A 55 -16.84 12.60 7.92
CA PRO A 55 -17.47 11.38 7.45
C PRO A 55 -16.71 10.79 6.26
N LEU A 56 -16.74 9.46 6.14
CA LEU A 56 -16.06 8.73 5.07
C LEU A 56 -16.42 9.30 3.70
N GLU A 57 -17.71 9.57 3.48
CA GLU A 57 -18.26 10.07 2.22
C GLU A 57 -17.66 11.42 1.81
N ILE A 58 -17.46 12.31 2.79
CA ILE A 58 -16.89 13.64 2.54
C ILE A 58 -15.40 13.52 2.21
N SER A 59 -14.67 12.68 2.94
CA SER A 59 -13.25 12.44 2.66
C SER A 59 -13.06 11.78 1.29
N SER A 60 -13.90 10.82 0.93
CA SER A 60 -13.91 10.19 -0.40
C SER A 60 -14.19 11.19 -1.50
N GLU A 61 -15.14 12.10 -1.30
CA GLU A 61 -15.46 13.16 -2.25
C GLU A 61 -14.29 14.14 -2.42
N ILE A 62 -13.66 14.57 -1.32
CA ILE A 62 -12.44 15.40 -1.37
C ILE A 62 -11.35 14.70 -2.17
N PHE A 63 -11.17 13.39 -1.99
CA PHE A 63 -10.17 12.63 -2.73
C PHE A 63 -10.48 12.56 -4.23
N LEU A 64 -11.75 12.41 -4.61
CA LEU A 64 -12.18 12.46 -6.02
C LEU A 64 -11.89 13.84 -6.63
N GLN A 65 -12.33 14.90 -5.97
CA GLN A 65 -12.07 16.28 -6.41
C GLN A 65 -10.57 16.58 -6.49
N TYR A 66 -9.76 16.03 -5.58
CA TYR A 66 -8.31 16.13 -5.64
C TYR A 66 -7.72 15.44 -6.87
N LEU A 67 -8.21 14.25 -7.24
CA LEU A 67 -7.76 13.55 -8.44
C LEU A 67 -8.12 14.31 -9.73
N ASP A 68 -9.29 14.95 -9.77
CA ASP A 68 -9.75 15.77 -10.90
C ASP A 68 -8.86 17.00 -11.16
N LEU A 69 -8.02 17.41 -10.21
CA LEU A 69 -7.05 18.51 -10.39
C LEU A 69 -5.83 18.10 -11.22
N PHE A 70 -5.57 16.80 -11.37
CA PHE A 70 -4.39 16.30 -12.06
C PHE A 70 -4.71 15.93 -13.50
N SER A 71 -3.71 16.10 -14.36
CA SER A 71 -3.79 15.49 -15.68
C SER A 71 -3.83 13.96 -15.56
N THR A 72 -4.36 13.31 -16.59
CA THR A 72 -4.51 11.84 -16.65
C THR A 72 -3.17 11.10 -16.40
N ALA A 73 -2.04 11.71 -16.77
CA ALA A 73 -0.71 11.15 -16.58
C ALA A 73 -0.23 11.23 -15.12
N GLU A 74 -0.68 12.25 -14.39
CA GLU A 74 -0.29 12.53 -13.00
C GLU A 74 -1.24 11.89 -11.98
N GLU A 75 -2.48 11.59 -12.40
CA GLU A 75 -3.53 11.03 -11.56
C GLU A 75 -3.09 9.74 -10.83
N ARG A 76 -2.32 8.87 -11.51
CA ARG A 76 -1.75 7.66 -10.88
C ARG A 76 -0.87 8.02 -9.68
N GLY A 77 -0.02 9.02 -9.83
CA GLY A 77 0.86 9.51 -8.76
C GLY A 77 0.04 10.10 -7.63
N ALA A 78 -0.95 10.93 -7.97
CA ALA A 78 -1.87 11.52 -7.01
C ALA A 78 -2.64 10.45 -6.20
N ARG A 79 -3.15 9.41 -6.85
CA ARG A 79 -3.85 8.29 -6.20
C ARG A 79 -2.92 7.50 -5.28
N GLN A 80 -1.66 7.30 -5.68
CA GLN A 80 -0.66 6.63 -4.85
C GLN A 80 -0.25 7.48 -3.63
N LEU A 81 -0.26 8.81 -3.76
CA LEU A 81 -0.01 9.72 -2.64
C LEU A 81 -1.10 9.57 -1.56
N LEU A 82 -2.37 9.48 -1.96
CA LEU A 82 -3.48 9.24 -1.00
C LEU A 82 -3.27 7.97 -0.17
N LEU A 83 -2.68 6.93 -0.76
CA LEU A 83 -2.38 5.68 -0.06
C LEU A 83 -1.19 5.77 0.91
N ASN A 84 -0.36 6.81 0.81
CA ASN A 84 0.94 6.89 1.49
C ASN A 84 1.03 8.01 2.55
N ILE A 85 -0.04 8.80 2.76
CA ILE A 85 -0.04 9.91 3.73
C ILE A 85 -0.12 9.41 5.17
N CYS A 86 -1.20 8.70 5.51
CA CYS A 86 -1.38 8.08 6.82
C CYS A 86 -2.36 6.91 6.71
N ASN A 87 -2.38 6.03 7.73
CA ASN A 87 -3.27 4.87 7.72
C ASN A 87 -4.75 5.23 7.53
N THR A 88 -5.21 6.36 8.07
CA THR A 88 -6.60 6.82 7.90
C THR A 88 -6.90 7.10 6.43
N TRP A 89 -6.03 7.83 5.73
CA TRP A 89 -6.21 8.12 4.30
C TRP A 89 -6.10 6.86 3.46
N THR A 90 -5.16 5.97 3.78
CA THR A 90 -5.05 4.66 3.12
C THR A 90 -6.35 3.87 3.27
N THR A 91 -6.91 3.79 4.48
CA THR A 91 -8.19 3.10 4.74
C THR A 91 -9.31 3.73 3.94
N ILE A 92 -9.47 5.05 3.99
CA ILE A 92 -10.52 5.77 3.24
C ILE A 92 -10.38 5.51 1.74
N ALA A 93 -9.18 5.68 1.19
CA ALA A 93 -8.94 5.52 -0.24
C ALA A 93 -9.20 4.09 -0.71
N LEU A 94 -8.77 3.09 0.06
CA LEU A 94 -9.02 1.68 -0.25
C LEU A 94 -10.50 1.30 -0.10
N SER A 95 -11.22 1.92 0.82
CA SER A 95 -12.67 1.71 1.03
C SER A 95 -13.56 2.55 0.11
N SER A 96 -12.99 3.27 -0.85
CA SER A 96 -13.72 4.15 -1.77
C SER A 96 -13.63 3.64 -3.21
N PRO A 97 -14.51 2.71 -3.64
CA PRO A 97 -14.46 2.13 -4.98
C PRO A 97 -14.52 3.17 -6.12
N ALA A 98 -15.15 4.32 -5.88
CA ALA A 98 -15.22 5.41 -6.85
C ALA A 98 -13.85 5.96 -7.26
N LEU A 99 -12.85 5.95 -6.36
CA LEU A 99 -11.48 6.38 -6.68
C LEU A 99 -10.78 5.43 -7.66
N TRP A 100 -11.31 4.23 -7.85
CA TRP A 100 -10.73 3.19 -8.69
C TRP A 100 -11.58 2.89 -9.94
N SER A 101 -12.76 3.52 -10.07
CA SER A 101 -13.71 3.27 -11.16
C SER A 101 -13.45 4.11 -12.41
N THR A 102 -12.56 5.10 -12.37
CA THR A 102 -12.13 5.86 -13.54
C THR A 102 -10.66 5.60 -13.78
N ILE A 103 -10.32 5.16 -14.99
CA ILE A 103 -8.95 4.85 -15.37
C ILE A 103 -8.68 5.49 -16.71
N GLU A 104 -7.69 6.35 -16.74
CA GLU A 104 -7.27 7.06 -17.94
C GLU A 104 -5.87 6.61 -18.36
N ILE A 105 -5.72 6.31 -19.65
CA ILE A 105 -4.52 5.72 -20.20
C ILE A 105 -4.08 6.52 -21.42
N GLN A 106 -2.86 7.06 -21.39
CA GLN A 106 -2.24 7.74 -22.52
C GLN A 106 -1.25 6.83 -23.30
N PHE A 107 -1.27 6.86 -24.64
CA PHE A 107 -0.31 6.18 -25.51
C PHE A 107 0.08 7.02 -26.77
N PRO A 108 1.33 6.92 -27.28
CA PRO A 108 2.47 6.27 -26.66
C PRO A 108 2.94 7.10 -25.45
N GLY A 109 3.28 6.45 -24.34
CA GLY A 109 3.65 7.17 -23.11
C GLY A 109 3.16 6.55 -21.81
N GLN A 110 2.55 5.36 -21.84
CA GLN A 110 2.10 4.70 -20.62
C GLN A 110 3.22 4.63 -19.57
N PRO A 111 2.95 5.02 -18.31
CA PRO A 111 3.92 4.92 -17.25
C PRO A 111 4.23 3.44 -16.99
N ARG A 112 5.53 3.11 -16.86
CA ARG A 112 5.98 1.75 -16.56
C ARG A 112 5.22 1.18 -15.35
N GLY A 113 4.75 -0.06 -15.47
CA GLY A 113 4.02 -0.76 -14.40
C GLY A 113 2.50 -0.61 -14.40
N LEU A 114 1.89 0.05 -15.39
CA LEU A 114 0.44 0.07 -15.53
C LEU A 114 -0.19 -1.35 -15.56
N PRO A 115 0.35 -2.34 -16.31
CA PRO A 115 -0.17 -3.71 -16.29
C PRO A 115 -0.14 -4.39 -14.92
N ILE A 116 0.75 -3.95 -14.02
CA ILE A 116 0.88 -4.51 -12.67
C ILE A 116 -0.18 -3.92 -11.73
N VAL A 117 -0.47 -2.62 -11.85
CA VAL A 117 -1.40 -1.93 -10.93
C VAL A 117 -2.85 -1.97 -11.42
N LEU A 118 -3.09 -2.14 -12.73
CA LEU A 118 -4.42 -2.22 -13.33
C LEU A 118 -5.32 -3.29 -12.67
N PRO A 119 -4.86 -4.56 -12.50
CA PRO A 119 -5.68 -5.58 -11.83
C PRO A 119 -6.07 -5.17 -10.40
N MET A 120 -5.15 -4.55 -9.66
CA MET A 120 -5.42 -4.07 -8.31
C MET A 120 -6.46 -2.95 -8.29
N TRP A 121 -6.49 -2.11 -9.32
CA TRP A 121 -7.49 -1.04 -9.44
C TRP A 121 -8.86 -1.60 -9.79
N PHE A 122 -8.92 -2.57 -10.71
CA PHE A 122 -10.16 -3.26 -11.05
C PHE A 122 -10.77 -3.99 -9.83
N GLU A 123 -9.95 -4.69 -9.06
CA GLU A 123 -10.40 -5.35 -7.83
C GLU A 123 -10.99 -4.34 -6.83
N ARG A 124 -10.37 -3.16 -6.69
CA ARG A 124 -10.81 -2.10 -5.76
C ARG A 124 -12.03 -1.33 -6.23
N ALA A 125 -12.30 -1.27 -7.53
CA ALA A 125 -13.55 -0.73 -8.05
C ALA A 125 -14.77 -1.58 -7.62
N ALA A 126 -14.53 -2.79 -7.08
CA ALA A 126 -15.53 -3.70 -6.57
C ALA A 126 -16.63 -3.94 -7.61
N ASN A 127 -17.91 -3.78 -7.23
CA ASN A 127 -19.04 -3.98 -8.13
C ASN A 127 -19.41 -2.72 -8.96
N ARG A 128 -18.58 -1.67 -8.96
CA ARG A 128 -18.87 -0.46 -9.75
C ARG A 128 -18.37 -0.65 -11.18
N PRO A 129 -19.13 -0.19 -12.20
CA PRO A 129 -18.63 -0.14 -13.57
C PRO A 129 -17.34 0.70 -13.64
N VAL A 130 -16.32 0.16 -14.30
CA VAL A 130 -15.06 0.87 -14.54
C VAL A 130 -15.14 1.58 -15.89
N SER A 131 -14.97 2.89 -15.88
CA SER A 131 -14.83 3.72 -17.08
C SER A 131 -13.37 3.79 -17.48
N LEU A 132 -13.06 3.26 -18.66
CA LEU A 132 -11.72 3.24 -19.22
C LEU A 132 -11.62 4.26 -20.35
N PHE A 133 -10.79 5.27 -20.18
CA PHE A 133 -10.52 6.28 -21.21
C PHE A 133 -9.14 6.05 -21.82
N LEU A 134 -9.11 5.94 -23.13
CA LEU A 134 -7.93 5.66 -23.93
C LEU A 134 -7.61 6.91 -24.75
N TYR A 135 -6.51 7.58 -24.42
CA TYR A 135 -6.05 8.79 -25.09
C TYR A 135 -4.75 8.48 -25.84
N GLY A 136 -4.65 8.90 -27.09
CA GLY A 136 -3.42 8.66 -27.82
C GLY A 136 -3.52 8.83 -29.32
N ASP A 137 -2.37 8.79 -29.97
CA ASP A 137 -2.33 8.71 -31.42
C ASP A 137 -2.75 7.31 -31.86
N LEU A 138 -4.01 7.17 -32.27
CA LEU A 138 -4.57 5.91 -32.75
C LEU A 138 -3.92 5.42 -34.04
N SER A 139 -3.16 6.27 -34.75
CA SER A 139 -2.43 5.85 -35.97
C SER A 139 -1.32 4.82 -35.67
N ILE A 140 -0.91 4.66 -34.40
CA ILE A 140 0.00 3.59 -33.99
C ILE A 140 -0.69 2.22 -33.83
N LEU A 141 -2.03 2.18 -33.75
CA LEU A 141 -2.82 0.94 -33.68
C LEU A 141 -3.09 0.33 -35.06
N ASP A 142 -2.76 1.03 -36.14
CA ASP A 142 -2.73 0.50 -37.51
C ASP A 142 -1.59 -0.52 -37.73
N HIS A 143 -0.77 -0.77 -36.70
CA HIS A 143 0.12 -1.93 -36.62
C HIS A 143 -0.61 -3.00 -35.82
N PRO A 144 -0.73 -4.24 -36.32
CA PRO A 144 -1.70 -5.21 -35.84
C PRO A 144 -1.56 -5.40 -34.34
N VAL A 145 -2.52 -4.86 -33.60
CA VAL A 145 -2.70 -5.12 -32.17
C VAL A 145 -2.93 -6.62 -32.08
N SER A 146 -1.92 -7.37 -31.62
CA SER A 146 -2.13 -8.75 -31.23
C SER A 146 -3.17 -8.72 -30.12
N THR A 147 -4.36 -9.25 -30.40
CA THR A 147 -5.43 -9.41 -29.43
C THR A 147 -4.89 -10.16 -28.23
N ILE A 148 -4.59 -9.45 -27.15
CA ILE A 148 -4.32 -10.09 -25.86
C ILE A 148 -5.69 -10.50 -25.33
N ILE A 149 -6.11 -11.72 -25.67
CA ILE A 149 -7.26 -12.37 -25.04
C ILE A 149 -6.81 -12.72 -23.62
N TRP A 150 -7.35 -12.02 -22.63
CA TRP A 150 -7.20 -12.40 -21.24
C TRP A 150 -8.00 -13.68 -20.98
N GLU A 151 -7.32 -14.80 -20.74
CA GLU A 151 -7.92 -16.02 -20.24
C GLU A 151 -7.87 -16.02 -18.69
N PRO A 152 -9.00 -16.23 -18.00
CA PRO A 152 -9.00 -16.33 -16.55
C PRO A 152 -8.18 -17.56 -16.08
N PRO A 153 -7.52 -17.49 -14.91
CA PRO A 153 -6.77 -18.62 -14.38
C PRO A 153 -7.70 -19.81 -14.13
N VAL A 154 -7.40 -20.93 -14.78
CA VAL A 154 -8.13 -22.19 -14.63
C VAL A 154 -8.00 -22.67 -13.18
N THR A 155 -9.13 -22.75 -12.46
CA THR A 155 -9.16 -23.40 -11.15
C THR A 155 -9.00 -24.90 -11.34
N PRO A 156 -8.09 -25.58 -10.61
CA PRO A 156 -7.96 -27.02 -10.71
C PRO A 156 -9.22 -27.70 -10.16
N THR A 157 -9.94 -28.42 -11.02
CA THR A 157 -11.06 -29.27 -10.63
C THR A 157 -10.51 -30.51 -9.93
N ASN A 158 -11.04 -30.78 -8.73
CA ASN A 158 -10.80 -31.99 -7.94
C ASN A 158 -11.58 -33.18 -8.51
#